data_AF-A0A7S3YPQ6-F1
#
_entry.id   AF-A0A7S3YPQ6-F1
#
_cell.length_a   1.000
_cell.length_b   1.000
_cell.length_c   1.000
_cell.angle_alpha   90.00
_cell.angle_beta   90.00
_cell.angle_gamma   90.00
#
_symmetry.space_group_name_H-M   'P 1'
#
loop_
_entity.id
_entity.type
_entity.pdbx_description
1 polymer ?
#
loop_
_entity_poly.entity_id
_entity_poly.type
_entity_poly.pdbx_seq_one_letter_code
_entity_poly.pdbx_strand_id
1 'polypeptide(L)'
;ICRCTGYRPILAAAHTFASQNPNLDQKKKPKGDKKMKKHGAPDGKKHYLPPVHTDHVWYNPGSVDEAAKTYSELVSAGTPVRLVTGNTSIGVVKYYAPHPNDEPKAFVHIGHLADLRTITHGGGGVMAFGSAVTLTRMRAALLASNT
;
A
#
# COMPACT_ATOMS: atom_id res chain seq x y z
N ILE A 1 9.14 -12.43 13.93
CA ILE A 1 9.54 -13.86 14.06
C ILE A 1 9.75 -14.14 15.54
N CYS A 2 9.29 -15.28 16.06
CA CYS A 2 9.50 -15.63 17.46
C CYS A 2 10.41 -16.85 17.53
N ARG A 3 11.57 -16.71 18.18
CA ARG A 3 12.53 -17.82 18.32
C ARG A 3 12.33 -18.63 19.59
N CYS A 4 11.69 -18.06 20.62
CA CYS A 4 11.65 -18.65 21.96
C CYS A 4 10.48 -19.62 22.19
N THR A 5 9.29 -19.30 21.68
CA THR A 5 8.06 -20.02 22.07
C THR A 5 7.80 -21.29 21.27
N GLY A 6 8.51 -21.50 20.15
CA GLY A 6 8.22 -22.60 19.23
C GLY A 6 6.83 -22.53 18.59
N TYR A 7 6.20 -21.34 18.56
CA TYR A 7 4.89 -21.02 17.98
C TYR A 7 3.66 -21.71 18.60
N ARG A 8 3.77 -22.90 19.22
CA ARG A 8 2.65 -23.63 19.83
C ARG A 8 1.89 -22.81 20.89
N PRO A 9 2.53 -22.11 21.84
CA PRO A 9 1.82 -21.29 22.82
C PRO A 9 1.07 -20.11 22.18
N ILE A 10 1.64 -19.52 21.12
CA ILE A 10 1.02 -18.42 20.37
C ILE A 10 -0.24 -18.94 19.66
N LEU A 11 -0.14 -20.11 19.03
CA LEU A 11 -1.28 -20.75 18.36
C LEU A 11 -2.40 -21.09 19.36
N ALA A 12 -2.05 -21.71 20.49
CA ALA A 12 -3.02 -22.03 21.54
C ALA A 12 -3.72 -20.76 22.08
N ALA A 13 -2.96 -19.68 22.32
CA ALA A 13 -3.53 -18.41 22.75
C ALA A 13 -4.50 -17.83 21.70
N ALA A 14 -4.14 -17.88 20.41
CA ALA A 14 -5.01 -17.40 19.33
C ALA A 14 -6.32 -18.21 19.23
N HIS A 15 -6.25 -19.53 19.39
CA HIS A 15 -7.44 -20.39 19.40
C HIS A 15 -8.35 -20.09 20.60
N THR A 16 -7.80 -20.02 21.81
CA THR A 16 -8.57 -19.69 23.02
C THR A 16 -9.23 -18.31 22.90
N PHE A 17 -8.50 -17.32 22.37
CA PHE A 17 -9.04 -15.98 22.14
C PHE A 17 -10.20 -16.00 21.13
N ALA A 18 -10.04 -16.69 20.01
CA ALA A 18 -11.07 -16.80 18.99
C ALA A 18 -12.33 -17.54 19.50
N SER A 19 -12.17 -18.63 20.25
CA SER A 19 -13.30 -19.39 20.79
C SER A 19 -14.09 -18.64 21.86
N GLN A 20 -13.41 -17.81 22.65
CA GLN A 20 -14.06 -16.94 23.66
C GLN A 20 -14.76 -15.73 23.04
N ASN A 21 -14.43 -15.39 21.78
CA ASN A 21 -14.97 -14.23 21.08
C ASN A 21 -15.48 -14.64 19.69
N PRO A 22 -16.52 -15.50 19.60
CA PRO A 22 -17.00 -16.05 18.32
C PRO A 22 -17.56 -14.97 17.35
N ASN A 23 -17.80 -13.77 17.85
CA ASN A 23 -18.36 -12.64 17.10
C ASN A 23 -17.31 -11.61 16.66
N LEU A 24 -16.01 -11.93 16.67
CA LEU A 24 -14.96 -11.03 16.16
C LEU A 24 -15.14 -10.70 14.67
N ASP A 25 -15.70 -11.63 13.90
CA ASP A 25 -16.00 -11.44 12.47
C ASP A 25 -17.27 -10.63 12.22
N GLN A 26 -18.04 -10.30 13.26
CA GLN A 26 -19.04 -9.26 13.12
C GLN A 26 -18.28 -7.98 12.79
N LYS A 27 -18.35 -7.57 11.53
CA LYS A 27 -18.05 -6.21 11.07
C LYS A 27 -18.96 -5.26 11.84
N LYS A 28 -18.68 -5.02 13.12
CA LYS A 28 -19.01 -3.75 13.73
C LYS A 28 -18.29 -2.79 12.81
N LYS A 29 -19.05 -2.07 11.97
CA LYS A 29 -18.54 -0.86 11.33
C LYS A 29 -17.76 -0.20 12.46
N PRO A 30 -16.45 0.07 12.31
CA PRO A 30 -15.73 0.78 13.35
C PRO A 30 -16.66 1.92 13.72
N LYS A 31 -17.08 1.98 15.00
CA LYS A 31 -17.88 3.12 15.47
C LYS A 31 -17.03 4.26 15.06
N GLY A 32 -17.40 4.93 13.96
CA GLY A 32 -16.46 5.77 13.26
C GLY A 32 -15.96 6.69 14.33
N ASP A 33 -14.66 6.68 14.59
CA ASP A 33 -14.07 7.82 15.26
C ASP A 33 -14.53 8.95 14.36
N LYS A 34 -15.58 9.68 14.79
CA LYS A 34 -16.18 10.78 14.01
C LYS A 34 -15.17 11.92 13.82
N LYS A 35 -13.91 11.68 14.20
CA LYS A 35 -12.76 12.56 14.21
C LYS A 35 -11.48 11.89 13.69
N MET A 36 -11.46 10.62 13.26
CA MET A 36 -10.36 10.19 12.41
C MET A 36 -10.64 10.78 11.03
N LYS A 37 -10.18 12.01 10.82
CA LYS A 37 -10.07 12.60 9.49
C LYS A 37 -9.49 11.48 8.64
N LYS A 38 -10.21 11.06 7.59
CA LYS A 38 -9.63 10.16 6.61
C LYS A 38 -8.29 10.80 6.25
N HIS A 39 -7.19 10.15 6.62
CA HIS A 39 -5.88 10.56 6.11
C HIS A 39 -5.77 10.25 4.61
N GLY A 40 -6.86 9.74 3.99
CA GLY A 40 -7.18 9.99 2.60
C GLY A 40 -7.93 11.31 2.45
N ALA A 41 -7.24 12.29 1.87
CA ALA A 41 -7.74 13.54 1.32
C ALA A 41 -9.23 13.46 0.90
N PRO A 42 -10.12 14.31 1.45
CA PRO A 42 -11.50 14.42 0.97
C PRO A 42 -11.64 15.08 -0.40
N ASP A 43 -10.61 15.78 -0.88
CA ASP A 43 -10.62 16.52 -2.12
C ASP A 43 -9.28 16.30 -2.80
N GLY A 44 -9.22 16.29 -4.14
CA GLY A 44 -8.00 16.22 -4.97
C GLY A 44 -7.05 17.41 -4.79
N LYS A 45 -6.77 17.81 -3.55
CA LYS A 45 -5.79 18.78 -3.14
C LYS A 45 -4.54 18.03 -2.74
N LYS A 46 -3.43 18.45 -3.33
CA LYS A 46 -2.06 17.99 -3.12
C LYS A 46 -1.77 17.88 -1.62
N HIS A 47 -1.90 16.67 -1.05
CA HIS A 47 -1.42 16.45 0.31
C HIS A 47 0.07 16.24 0.25
N TYR A 48 0.80 17.33 0.44
CA TYR A 48 2.07 17.31 1.13
C TYR A 48 1.79 16.64 2.47
N LEU A 49 2.21 15.39 2.67
CA LEU A 49 2.43 14.89 4.02
C LEU A 49 3.74 15.57 4.43
N PRO A 50 3.77 16.64 5.23
CA PRO A 50 5.04 17.16 5.69
C PRO A 50 5.46 16.25 6.86
N PRO A 51 6.56 15.50 6.78
CA PRO A 51 7.20 15.04 7.98
C PRO A 51 7.78 16.30 8.63
N VAL A 52 7.48 16.51 9.90
CA VAL A 52 7.90 17.68 10.69
C VAL A 52 9.44 17.86 10.72
N HIS A 53 10.23 16.91 10.17
CA HIS A 53 11.69 16.90 10.24
C HIS A 53 12.44 16.32 9.01
N THR A 54 11.85 16.27 7.80
CA THR A 54 12.60 15.77 6.63
C THR A 54 12.48 16.68 5.42
N ASP A 55 13.59 16.88 4.71
CA ASP A 55 13.73 17.52 3.39
C ASP A 55 13.06 16.75 2.23
N HIS A 56 12.18 15.80 2.54
CA HIS A 56 11.50 14.93 1.58
C HIS A 56 10.07 15.40 1.35
N VAL A 57 9.63 15.42 0.09
CA VAL A 57 8.29 15.83 -0.32
C VAL A 57 7.47 14.64 -0.75
N TRP A 58 6.22 14.54 -0.28
CA TRP A 58 5.28 13.51 -0.69
C TRP A 58 4.15 14.09 -1.54
N TYR A 59 3.90 13.45 -2.68
CA TYR A 59 2.81 13.74 -3.61
C TYR A 59 1.80 12.60 -3.55
N ASN A 60 0.52 12.93 -3.40
CA ASN A 60 -0.59 11.98 -3.42
C ASN A 60 -1.59 12.37 -4.53
N PRO A 61 -1.24 12.10 -5.81
CA PRO A 61 -2.04 12.48 -6.98
C PRO A 61 -3.42 11.80 -6.96
N GLY A 62 -4.46 12.46 -7.45
CA GLY A 62 -5.82 11.92 -7.50
C GLY A 62 -6.11 11.01 -8.69
N SER A 63 -5.26 11.02 -9.73
CA SER A 63 -5.40 10.19 -10.94
C SER A 63 -4.04 9.68 -11.46
N VAL A 64 -4.09 8.72 -12.38
CA VAL A 64 -2.89 8.21 -13.07
C VAL A 64 -2.22 9.30 -13.89
N ASP A 65 -3.00 10.14 -14.59
CA ASP A 65 -2.46 11.26 -15.38
C ASP A 65 -1.75 12.30 -14.50
N GLU A 66 -2.32 12.63 -13.34
CA GLU A 66 -1.68 13.54 -12.38
C GLU A 66 -0.40 12.93 -11.82
N ALA A 67 -0.40 11.62 -11.54
CA ALA A 67 0.81 10.91 -11.10
C ALA A 67 1.90 10.95 -12.17
N ALA A 68 1.55 10.66 -13.43
CA ALA A 68 2.48 10.67 -14.56
C ALA A 68 3.04 12.08 -14.82
N LYS A 69 2.19 13.10 -14.77
CA LYS A 69 2.59 14.51 -14.89
C LYS A 69 3.54 14.91 -13.76
N THR A 70 3.16 14.66 -12.51
CA THR A 70 3.97 15.00 -11.34
C THR A 70 5.35 14.32 -11.40
N TYR A 71 5.38 13.04 -11.74
CA TYR A 71 6.62 12.29 -11.90
C TYR A 71 7.50 12.89 -13.01
N SER A 72 6.91 13.20 -14.17
CA SER A 72 7.64 13.76 -15.32
C SER A 72 8.21 15.14 -15.03
N GLU A 73 7.47 16.01 -14.32
CA GLU A 73 7.93 17.33 -13.89
C GLU A 73 9.12 17.22 -12.91
N LEU A 74 9.05 16.31 -11.94
CA LEU A 74 10.13 16.08 -10.97
C LEU A 74 11.39 15.53 -11.63
N VAL A 75 11.25 14.55 -12.54
CA VAL A 75 12.38 14.00 -13.30
C VAL A 75 13.01 15.08 -14.17
N SER A 76 12.21 15.91 -14.85
CA SER A 76 12.70 16.98 -15.72
C SER A 76 13.42 18.08 -14.94
N ALA A 77 13.03 18.31 -13.69
CA ALA A 77 13.71 19.21 -12.75
C ALA A 77 14.97 18.59 -12.11
N GLY A 78 15.35 17.36 -12.46
CA GLY A 78 16.49 16.65 -11.87
C GLY A 78 16.27 16.25 -10.41
N THR A 79 15.02 16.23 -9.93
CA THR A 79 14.70 15.85 -8.55
C THR A 79 14.73 14.33 -8.42
N PRO A 80 15.53 13.75 -7.51
CA PRO A 80 15.49 12.32 -7.23
C PRO A 80 14.10 11.91 -6.75
N VAL A 81 13.37 11.16 -7.57
CA VAL A 81 11.96 10.82 -7.33
C VAL A 81 11.76 9.31 -7.23
N ARG A 82 10.84 8.89 -6.34
CA ARG A 82 10.44 7.50 -6.18
C ARG A 82 8.93 7.34 -6.27
N LEU A 83 8.46 6.43 -7.12
CA LEU A 83 7.09 5.94 -7.09
C LEU A 83 6.90 5.01 -5.88
N VAL A 84 5.81 5.21 -5.13
CA VAL A 84 5.53 4.46 -3.90
C VAL A 84 4.16 3.80 -3.95
N THR A 85 4.12 2.51 -3.64
CA THR A 85 2.90 1.75 -3.34
C THR A 85 2.90 1.32 -1.87
N GLY A 86 3.12 0.02 -1.58
CA GLY A 86 3.21 -0.50 -0.20
C GLY A 86 4.54 -0.20 0.50
N ASN A 87 5.54 0.29 -0.24
CA ASN A 87 6.88 0.63 0.26
C ASN A 87 7.62 -0.50 1.02
N THR A 88 7.20 -1.76 0.86
CA THR A 88 7.75 -2.88 1.63
C THR A 88 9.17 -3.29 1.20
N SER A 89 9.64 -2.80 0.05
CA SER A 89 11.00 -3.04 -0.45
C SER A 89 12.07 -2.22 0.28
N ILE A 90 11.73 -1.09 0.90
CA ILE A 90 12.71 -0.17 1.49
C ILE A 90 13.55 -0.81 2.61
N GLY A 91 12.93 -1.72 3.38
CA GLY A 91 13.63 -2.46 4.42
C GLY A 91 14.71 -3.41 3.89
N VAL A 92 14.67 -3.73 2.59
CA VAL A 92 15.63 -4.61 1.91
C VAL A 92 16.67 -3.81 1.13
N VAL A 93 16.29 -2.67 0.55
CA VAL A 93 17.18 -1.83 -0.28
C VAL A 93 18.50 -1.49 0.42
N LYS A 94 18.48 -1.29 1.74
CA LYS A 94 19.68 -1.03 2.57
C LYS A 94 20.76 -2.13 2.55
N TYR A 95 20.47 -3.31 2.03
CA TYR A 95 21.42 -4.43 1.93
C TYR A 95 22.07 -4.55 0.55
N TYR A 96 21.67 -3.74 -0.43
CA TYR A 96 22.25 -3.73 -1.77
C TYR A 96 23.29 -2.62 -1.91
N ALA A 97 24.09 -2.69 -2.98
CA ALA A 97 24.99 -1.60 -3.35
C ALA A 97 24.17 -0.32 -3.59
N PRO A 98 24.67 0.86 -3.17
CA PRO A 98 23.95 2.11 -3.35
C PRO A 98 23.54 2.33 -4.80
N HIS A 99 22.24 2.54 -5.02
CA HIS A 99 21.65 2.92 -6.29
C HIS A 99 21.39 4.43 -6.31
N PRO A 100 21.51 5.12 -7.46
CA PRO A 100 21.11 6.54 -7.60
C PRO A 100 19.69 6.90 -7.14
N ASN A 101 18.83 5.90 -6.91
CA ASN A 101 17.43 6.07 -6.50
C ASN A 101 17.23 5.80 -5.01
N ASP A 102 18.29 5.56 -4.24
CA ASP A 102 18.22 5.20 -2.82
C ASP A 102 18.05 6.40 -1.88
N GLU A 103 18.29 7.61 -2.39
CA GLU A 103 18.09 8.89 -1.67
C GLU A 103 17.06 9.80 -2.38
N PRO A 104 15.81 9.34 -2.57
CA PRO A 104 14.79 10.16 -3.21
C PRO A 104 14.48 11.40 -2.37
N LYS A 105 14.37 12.57 -3.00
CA LYS A 105 13.88 13.81 -2.37
C LYS A 105 12.37 13.98 -2.53
N ALA A 106 11.78 13.30 -3.51
CA ALA A 106 10.34 13.30 -3.76
C ALA A 106 9.77 11.88 -3.82
N PHE A 107 8.58 11.70 -3.26
CA PHE A 107 7.82 10.45 -3.31
C PHE A 107 6.47 10.70 -3.96
N VAL A 108 6.10 9.89 -4.95
CA VAL A 108 4.78 9.94 -5.60
C VAL A 108 4.02 8.67 -5.23
N HIS A 109 3.03 8.80 -4.36
CA HIS A 109 2.26 7.67 -3.85
C HIS A 109 1.09 7.33 -4.79
N ILE A 110 1.18 6.20 -5.47
CA ILE A 110 0.19 5.72 -6.44
C ILE A 110 -0.67 4.57 -5.93
N GLY A 111 -0.36 4.05 -4.74
CA GLY A 111 -0.99 2.85 -4.16
C GLY A 111 -2.49 2.98 -3.85
N HIS A 112 -3.01 4.21 -3.87
CA HIS A 112 -4.42 4.51 -3.61
C HIS A 112 -5.26 4.68 -4.88
N LEU A 113 -4.63 4.90 -6.04
CA LEU A 113 -5.31 5.17 -7.31
C LEU A 113 -6.20 3.99 -7.72
N ALA A 114 -7.49 4.24 -7.92
CA ALA A 114 -8.46 3.18 -8.20
C ALA A 114 -8.12 2.39 -9.46
N ASP A 115 -7.72 3.09 -10.54
CA ASP A 115 -7.38 2.49 -11.82
C ASP A 115 -6.25 1.45 -11.69
N LEU A 116 -5.23 1.77 -10.90
CA LEU A 116 -4.09 0.88 -10.65
C LEU A 116 -4.43 -0.24 -9.66
N ARG A 117 -5.60 -0.23 -9.03
CA ARG A 117 -6.07 -1.26 -8.08
C ARG A 117 -7.13 -2.17 -8.70
N THR A 118 -7.38 -2.02 -9.99
CA THR A 118 -8.36 -2.79 -10.75
C THR A 118 -7.80 -4.18 -11.11
N ILE A 119 -8.69 -5.16 -11.10
CA ILE A 119 -8.44 -6.50 -11.64
C ILE A 119 -9.45 -6.67 -12.76
N THR A 120 -8.98 -6.89 -13.98
CA THR A 120 -9.83 -7.11 -15.16
C THR A 120 -9.73 -8.55 -15.62
N HIS A 121 -10.88 -9.10 -16.03
CA HIS A 121 -10.98 -10.44 -16.59
C HIS A 121 -11.12 -10.30 -18.11
N GLY A 122 -10.17 -10.87 -18.85
CA GLY A 122 -10.21 -10.97 -20.31
C GLY A 122 -10.81 -12.31 -20.76
N GLY A 123 -10.90 -12.49 -22.08
CA GLY A 123 -11.27 -13.77 -22.68
C GLY A 123 -10.23 -14.86 -22.44
N GLY A 124 -10.65 -16.12 -22.50
CA GLY A 124 -9.74 -17.28 -22.44
C GLY A 124 -9.04 -17.49 -21.08
N GLY A 125 -9.62 -17.00 -19.98
CA GLY A 125 -9.04 -17.15 -18.64
C GLY A 125 -7.90 -16.18 -18.32
N VAL A 126 -7.65 -15.19 -19.19
CA VAL A 126 -6.64 -14.15 -18.96
C VAL A 126 -7.14 -13.16 -17.90
N MET A 127 -6.27 -12.80 -16.95
CA MET A 127 -6.52 -11.74 -15.98
C MET A 127 -5.44 -10.68 -16.09
N ALA A 128 -5.82 -9.40 -16.02
CA ALA A 128 -4.89 -8.30 -15.90
C ALA A 128 -5.04 -7.62 -14.54
N PHE A 129 -3.90 -7.31 -13.94
CA PHE A 129 -3.81 -6.73 -12.60
C PHE A 129 -3.20 -5.34 -12.72
N GLY A 130 -3.89 -4.34 -12.17
CA GLY A 130 -3.29 -3.03 -11.99
C GLY A 130 -2.06 -3.11 -11.07
N SER A 131 -1.10 -2.21 -11.29
CA SER A 131 0.21 -2.22 -10.61
C SER A 131 0.15 -1.98 -9.08
N ALA A 132 -0.97 -1.45 -8.57
CA ALA A 132 -1.23 -1.24 -7.16
C ALA A 132 -2.15 -2.32 -6.54
N VAL A 133 -2.47 -3.40 -7.27
CA VAL A 133 -3.13 -4.57 -6.68
C VAL A 133 -2.19 -5.25 -5.69
N THR A 134 -2.64 -5.44 -4.45
CA THR A 134 -1.84 -6.13 -3.42
C THR A 134 -1.75 -7.62 -3.72
N LEU A 135 -0.64 -8.26 -3.32
CA LEU A 135 -0.45 -9.70 -3.46
C LEU A 135 -1.59 -10.50 -2.81
N THR A 136 -2.16 -10.04 -1.70
CA THR A 136 -3.32 -10.65 -1.06
C THR A 136 -4.56 -10.65 -1.97
N ARG A 137 -4.85 -9.52 -2.64
CA ARG A 137 -6.00 -9.43 -3.56
C ARG A 137 -5.78 -10.24 -4.82
N MET A 138 -4.57 -10.19 -5.37
CA MET A 138 -4.17 -11.02 -6.52
C MET A 138 -4.35 -12.51 -6.21
N ARG A 139 -3.84 -12.99 -5.07
CA ARG A 139 -4.02 -14.37 -4.61
C ARG A 139 -5.50 -14.76 -4.49
N ALA A 140 -6.32 -13.91 -3.88
CA ALA A 140 -7.75 -14.19 -3.74
C ALA A 140 -8.46 -14.32 -5.10
N ALA A 141 -8.12 -13.45 -6.05
CA ALA A 141 -8.69 -13.47 -7.40
C ALA A 141 -8.29 -14.74 -8.17
N LEU A 142 -7.01 -15.14 -8.09
CA LEU A 142 -6.51 -16.36 -8.72
C LEU A 142 -7.10 -17.64 -8.13
N LEU A 143 -7.37 -17.67 -6.82
CA LEU A 143 -8.04 -18.81 -6.20
C LEU A 143 -9.51 -18.90 -6.62
N ALA A 144 -10.20 -17.76 -6.74
CA ALA A 144 -11.59 -17.71 -7.16
C ALA A 144 -11.79 -18.07 -8.65
N SER A 145 -10.76 -17.89 -9.50
CA SER A 145 -10.83 -18.29 -10.91
C SER A 145 -10.60 -19.79 -11.15
N ASN A 146 -10.11 -20.51 -10.14
CA ASN A 146 -9.83 -21.96 -10.22
C ASN A 146 -11.01 -22.83 -9.70
N THR A 147 -12.10 -22.19 -9.25
CA THR A 147 -13.36 -22.82 -8.84
C THR A 147 -14.45 -22.50 -9.84
#